data_AF-A0A1Y4WPH5-F1
#
_entry.id   AF-A0A1Y4WPH5-F1
#
_cell.length_a   1.000
_cell.length_b   1.000
_cell.length_c   1.000
_cell.angle_alpha   90.00
_cell.angle_beta   90.00
_cell.angle_gamma   90.00
#
_symmetry.space_group_name_H-M   'P 1'
#
loop_
_entity.id
_entity.type
_entity.pdbx_description
1 polymer ?
#
loop_
_entity_poly.entity_id
_entity_poly.type
_entity_poly.pdbx_seq_one_letter_code
_entity_poly.pdbx_strand_id
1 'polypeptide(L)'
;MKEFNDYDRKYPNLVMDILDYFKIESGIDKKSILKFCTMHGKKNGGGVDLVYQPEIVSRICQKLCKKNKLSALRTGSGLGFDDNYGFIIHNKHEWERNYNKLRHYYNSLVYGFEYIYYFYKELVIPLVWEKGNGDYSAGTGFKFYGGIVTARHCIEDPKHLSIKGFSAAELRESQILVPNNPNLDIAFIDVGRSDDLEVFIDDGTILQDVLVMGYPKIPAFTDFLTAEKGTISSKAESRLTPTKGAVAAFGDNYLSGAELMLITARIRGGNSGGPVINEDGSIIGIACQTPYYDDEIGDYDDLGYGIAVPIKYLLEVLRGKNQTTRKNKDFFRDNTLCGE
;
A
#
# COMPACT_ATOMS: atom_id res chain seq x y z
N MET A 1 -7.77 13.66 -4.57
CA MET A 1 -8.15 13.61 -5.98
C MET A 1 -8.88 14.85 -6.44
N LYS A 2 -9.79 15.44 -5.66
CA LYS A 2 -10.41 16.75 -6.00
C LYS A 2 -9.38 17.88 -6.19
N GLU A 3 -8.24 17.83 -5.48
CA GLU A 3 -7.15 18.82 -5.64
C GLU A 3 -6.52 18.79 -7.05
N PHE A 4 -6.50 17.62 -7.71
CA PHE A 4 -5.84 17.37 -8.99
C PHE A 4 -6.79 16.86 -10.09
N ASN A 5 -8.11 16.96 -9.92
CA ASN A 5 -9.13 16.54 -10.90
C ASN A 5 -8.94 15.10 -11.47
N ASP A 6 -8.51 14.17 -10.62
CA ASP A 6 -8.21 12.75 -10.94
C ASP A 6 -7.09 12.56 -11.97
N TYR A 7 -6.17 13.52 -12.08
CA TYR A 7 -5.06 13.47 -13.05
C TYR A 7 -4.12 12.30 -12.83
N ASP A 8 -3.99 11.82 -11.60
CA ASP A 8 -3.25 10.60 -11.26
C ASP A 8 -3.77 9.36 -12.00
N ARG A 9 -5.09 9.29 -12.21
CA ARG A 9 -5.75 8.18 -12.92
C ARG A 9 -5.84 8.42 -14.42
N LYS A 10 -6.18 9.65 -14.83
CA LYS A 10 -6.34 10.01 -16.25
C LYS A 10 -5.00 10.04 -16.99
N TYR A 11 -3.94 10.44 -16.29
CA TYR A 11 -2.61 10.69 -16.85
C TYR A 11 -1.51 10.14 -15.92
N PRO A 12 -1.40 8.81 -15.76
CA PRO A 12 -0.49 8.18 -14.78
C PRO A 12 0.99 8.50 -14.98
N ASN A 13 1.38 8.94 -16.18
CA ASN A 13 2.76 9.32 -16.51
C ASN A 13 3.01 10.84 -16.44
N LEU A 14 2.00 11.68 -16.15
CA LEU A 14 2.13 13.13 -16.22
C LEU A 14 3.27 13.67 -15.35
N VAL A 15 3.43 13.16 -14.13
CA VAL A 15 4.52 13.61 -13.24
C VAL A 15 5.88 13.28 -13.85
N MET A 16 6.03 12.11 -14.48
CA MET A 16 7.26 11.72 -15.17
C MET A 16 7.51 12.59 -16.40
N ASP A 17 6.48 12.87 -17.20
CA ASP A 17 6.56 13.74 -18.37
C ASP A 17 6.99 15.17 -17.99
N ILE A 18 6.52 15.68 -16.85
CA ILE A 18 6.93 16.98 -16.29
C ILE A 18 8.42 16.96 -15.90
N LEU A 19 8.87 15.91 -15.21
CA LEU A 19 10.27 15.76 -14.79
C LEU A 19 11.22 15.67 -16.00
N ASP A 20 10.85 14.86 -17.00
CA ASP A 20 11.61 14.73 -18.24
C ASP A 20 11.60 16.05 -19.02
N TYR A 21 10.46 16.75 -19.09
CA TYR A 21 10.38 18.06 -19.71
C TYR A 21 11.31 19.06 -19.03
N PHE A 22 11.32 19.16 -17.70
CA PHE A 22 12.16 20.12 -16.97
C PHE A 22 13.60 19.63 -16.71
N LYS A 23 14.03 18.55 -17.36
CA LYS A 23 15.43 18.10 -17.29
C LYS A 23 16.40 19.23 -17.66
N ILE A 24 17.45 19.39 -16.85
CA ILE A 24 18.52 20.37 -17.08
C ILE A 24 19.36 19.92 -18.28
N GLU A 25 19.19 20.64 -19.38
CA GLU A 25 19.89 20.45 -20.64
C GLU A 25 19.88 21.76 -21.45
N SER A 26 20.48 21.77 -22.65
CA SER A 26 20.50 22.95 -23.51
C SER A 26 19.08 23.46 -23.81
N GLY A 27 18.86 24.77 -23.65
CA GLY A 27 17.56 25.41 -23.88
C GLY A 27 16.58 25.35 -22.70
N ILE A 28 17.05 25.00 -21.49
CA ILE A 28 16.24 24.99 -20.25
C ILE A 28 15.57 26.34 -19.97
N ASP A 29 16.22 27.45 -20.32
CA ASP A 29 15.72 28.83 -20.19
C ASP A 29 14.43 29.10 -20.99
N LYS A 30 14.21 28.31 -22.05
CA LYS A 30 13.06 28.39 -22.97
C LYS A 30 11.91 27.45 -22.59
N LYS A 31 12.03 26.70 -21.48
CA LYS A 31 10.98 25.80 -21.00
C LYS A 31 10.04 26.56 -20.06
N SER A 32 8.75 26.25 -20.09
CA SER A 32 7.76 26.81 -19.15
C SER A 32 6.58 25.87 -19.00
N ILE A 33 5.79 26.05 -17.93
CA ILE A 33 4.56 25.28 -17.72
C ILE A 33 3.60 25.42 -18.90
N LEU A 34 3.36 26.65 -19.37
CA LEU A 34 2.47 26.90 -20.50
C LEU A 34 2.96 26.17 -21.75
N LYS A 35 4.27 26.25 -22.02
CA LYS A 35 4.85 25.59 -23.19
C LYS A 35 4.76 24.06 -23.09
N PHE A 36 4.96 23.48 -21.91
CA PHE A 36 4.69 22.06 -21.66
C PHE A 36 3.23 21.73 -22.02
N CYS A 37 2.26 22.44 -21.45
CA CYS A 37 0.85 22.21 -21.71
C CYS A 37 0.49 22.37 -23.20
N THR A 38 1.05 23.37 -23.90
CA THR A 38 0.82 23.58 -25.33
C THR A 38 1.44 22.47 -26.18
N MET A 39 2.63 21.97 -25.83
CA MET A 39 3.28 20.86 -26.55
C MET A 39 2.49 19.55 -26.48
N HIS A 40 1.80 19.31 -25.36
CA HIS A 40 0.93 18.15 -25.15
C HIS A 40 -0.53 18.41 -25.55
N GLY A 41 -0.85 19.61 -26.05
CA GLY A 41 -2.19 19.98 -26.47
C GLY A 41 -2.55 19.49 -27.88
N LYS A 42 -3.85 19.49 -28.20
CA LYS A 42 -4.37 19.13 -29.52
C LYS A 42 -4.52 20.39 -30.38
N LYS A 43 -3.90 20.39 -31.57
CA LYS A 43 -4.04 21.50 -32.53
C LYS A 43 -5.43 21.48 -33.13
N ASN A 44 -6.15 22.59 -33.03
CA ASN A 44 -7.41 22.84 -33.71
C ASN A 44 -7.28 24.13 -34.53
N GLY A 45 -8.04 24.29 -35.62
CA GLY A 45 -7.81 25.25 -36.73
C GLY A 45 -7.66 26.75 -36.44
N GLY A 46 -7.47 27.17 -35.19
CA GLY A 46 -7.01 28.50 -34.77
C GLY A 46 -6.29 28.54 -33.42
N GLY A 47 -5.91 27.41 -32.81
CA GLY A 47 -5.34 27.35 -31.45
C GLY A 47 -4.91 25.96 -30.98
N VAL A 48 -4.68 25.82 -29.68
CA VAL A 48 -4.30 24.57 -29.03
C VAL A 48 -5.22 24.29 -27.85
N ASP A 49 -5.94 23.17 -27.90
CA ASP A 49 -6.72 22.68 -26.78
C ASP A 49 -5.81 21.95 -25.80
N LEU A 50 -5.68 22.51 -24.59
CA LEU A 50 -4.77 21.98 -23.58
C LEU A 50 -5.33 20.67 -23.00
N VAL A 51 -4.54 19.60 -23.12
CA VAL A 51 -4.83 18.32 -22.45
C VAL A 51 -4.60 18.44 -20.94
N TYR A 52 -3.50 19.10 -20.56
CA TYR A 52 -3.16 19.37 -19.17
C TYR A 52 -3.45 20.82 -18.82
N GLN A 53 -4.21 21.04 -17.76
CA GLN A 53 -4.46 22.38 -17.24
C GLN A 53 -3.17 22.96 -16.62
N PRO A 54 -2.69 24.15 -17.05
CA PRO A 54 -1.45 24.75 -16.53
C PRO A 54 -1.43 24.92 -15.02
N GLU A 55 -2.57 25.24 -14.41
CA GLU A 55 -2.69 25.36 -12.95
C GLU A 55 -2.41 24.04 -12.24
N ILE A 56 -2.87 22.91 -12.79
CA ILE A 56 -2.62 21.58 -12.22
C ILE A 56 -1.14 21.23 -12.33
N VAL A 57 -0.52 21.47 -13.50
CA VAL A 57 0.93 21.27 -13.70
C VAL A 57 1.73 22.15 -12.74
N SER A 58 1.33 23.41 -12.54
CA SER A 58 1.95 24.31 -11.57
C SER A 58 1.91 23.76 -10.14
N ARG A 59 0.75 23.25 -9.69
CA ARG A 59 0.64 22.62 -8.36
C ARG A 59 1.54 21.39 -8.22
N ILE A 60 1.65 20.57 -9.28
CA ILE A 60 2.57 19.41 -9.29
C ILE A 60 4.01 19.88 -9.11
N CYS A 61 4.48 20.84 -9.93
CA CYS A 61 5.84 21.39 -9.84
C CYS A 61 6.12 21.99 -8.45
N GLN A 62 5.16 22.73 -7.88
CA GLN A 62 5.27 23.31 -6.54
C GLN A 62 5.40 22.23 -5.46
N LYS A 63 4.64 21.13 -5.53
CA LYS A 63 4.79 20.00 -4.59
C LYS A 63 6.16 19.33 -4.72
N LEU A 64 6.63 19.10 -5.94
CA LEU A 64 7.96 18.54 -6.18
C LEU A 64 9.07 19.45 -5.64
N CYS A 65 8.93 20.78 -5.77
CA CYS A 65 9.87 21.74 -5.18
C CYS A 65 9.85 21.67 -3.64
N LYS A 66 8.67 21.62 -3.01
CA LYS A 66 8.55 21.49 -1.55
C LYS A 66 9.18 20.21 -1.00
N LYS A 67 9.22 19.14 -1.82
CA LYS A 67 9.88 17.87 -1.50
C LYS A 67 11.35 17.80 -1.98
N ASN A 68 11.94 18.94 -2.39
CA ASN A 68 13.32 19.06 -2.89
C ASN A 68 13.64 18.15 -4.09
N LYS A 69 12.64 17.84 -4.92
CA LYS A 69 12.80 17.02 -6.12
C LYS A 69 12.93 17.82 -7.41
N LEU A 70 12.54 19.08 -7.37
CA LEU A 70 12.56 19.98 -8.51
C LEU A 70 13.10 21.34 -8.04
N SER A 71 13.91 22.00 -8.87
CA SER A 71 14.47 23.33 -8.56
C SER A 71 13.72 24.41 -9.32
N ALA A 72 13.25 25.45 -8.63
CA ALA A 72 12.69 26.64 -9.26
C ALA A 72 13.83 27.48 -9.89
N LEU A 73 13.81 27.67 -11.21
CA LEU A 73 14.81 28.47 -11.92
C LEU A 73 14.30 29.89 -12.19
N ARG A 74 13.03 30.00 -12.60
CA ARG A 74 12.32 31.27 -12.77
C ARG A 74 10.87 31.07 -12.36
N THR A 75 10.43 31.74 -11.30
CA THR A 75 9.07 31.61 -10.75
C THR A 75 8.53 32.99 -10.35
N GLY A 76 7.23 33.09 -10.09
CA GLY A 76 6.58 34.34 -9.66
C GLY A 76 5.87 35.09 -10.78
N SER A 77 5.63 34.41 -11.91
CA SER A 77 4.62 34.85 -12.86
C SER A 77 3.24 34.72 -12.20
N GLY A 78 2.32 35.67 -12.42
CA GLY A 78 1.08 35.78 -11.63
C GLY A 78 0.31 34.46 -11.46
N LEU A 79 0.03 33.75 -12.56
CA LEU A 79 -0.66 32.44 -12.54
C LEU A 79 0.30 31.24 -12.51
N GLY A 80 1.62 31.45 -12.46
CA GLY A 80 2.64 30.40 -12.51
C GLY A 80 2.88 29.79 -13.89
N PHE A 81 2.21 30.25 -14.94
CA PHE A 81 2.24 29.60 -16.26
C PHE A 81 3.58 29.76 -16.99
N ASP A 82 4.32 30.83 -16.71
CA ASP A 82 5.65 31.08 -17.29
C ASP A 82 6.80 30.56 -16.41
N ASP A 83 6.44 29.90 -15.31
CA ASP A 83 7.40 29.34 -14.39
C ASP A 83 8.24 28.24 -15.08
N ASN A 84 9.52 28.23 -14.73
CA ASN A 84 10.54 27.36 -15.26
C ASN A 84 11.26 26.65 -14.11
N TYR A 85 11.50 25.36 -14.32
CA TYR A 85 12.05 24.48 -13.32
C TYR A 85 13.22 23.67 -13.90
N GLY A 86 14.04 23.10 -13.01
CA GLY A 86 15.16 22.25 -13.34
C GLY A 86 15.09 20.92 -12.60
N PHE A 87 15.25 19.82 -13.33
CA PHE A 87 15.36 18.46 -12.82
C PHE A 87 16.67 17.82 -13.26
N ILE A 88 17.35 17.10 -12.35
CA ILE A 88 18.61 16.41 -12.65
C ILE A 88 18.36 14.90 -12.65
N ILE A 89 18.70 14.27 -13.77
CA ILE A 89 18.81 12.81 -13.87
C ILE A 89 20.30 12.47 -13.75
N HIS A 90 20.71 11.96 -12.59
CA HIS A 90 22.10 11.60 -12.32
C HIS A 90 22.59 10.43 -13.17
N ASN A 91 21.74 9.41 -13.34
CA ASN A 91 22.05 8.22 -14.11
C ASN A 91 20.85 7.84 -15.00
N LYS A 92 21.01 8.04 -16.31
CA LYS A 92 19.95 7.77 -17.28
C LYS A 92 19.59 6.28 -17.34
N HIS A 93 20.58 5.39 -17.24
CA HIS A 93 20.32 3.96 -17.28
C HIS A 93 19.51 3.53 -16.05
N GLU A 94 19.83 4.03 -14.86
CA GLU A 94 19.06 3.71 -13.64
C GLU A 94 17.66 4.30 -13.67
N TRP A 95 17.50 5.51 -14.22
CA TRP A 95 16.20 6.14 -14.45
C TRP A 95 15.29 5.25 -15.30
N GLU A 96 15.80 4.78 -16.44
CA GLU A 96 15.05 3.93 -17.37
C GLU A 96 14.75 2.55 -16.77
N ARG A 97 15.75 1.92 -16.12
CA ARG A 97 15.58 0.60 -15.50
C ARG A 97 14.54 0.61 -14.37
N ASN A 98 14.43 1.72 -13.64
CA ASN A 98 13.53 1.86 -12.49
C ASN A 98 12.28 2.70 -12.79
N TYR A 99 11.93 2.91 -14.07
CA TYR A 99 10.88 3.86 -14.47
C TYR A 99 9.56 3.65 -13.71
N ASN A 100 9.08 2.41 -13.58
CA ASN A 100 7.82 2.12 -12.88
C ASN A 100 7.91 2.43 -11.37
N LYS A 101 9.03 2.07 -10.72
CA LYS A 101 9.29 2.40 -9.32
C LYS A 101 9.34 3.91 -9.11
N LEU A 102 10.04 4.63 -9.98
CA LEU A 102 10.16 6.09 -9.92
C LEU A 102 8.82 6.77 -10.20
N ARG A 103 8.05 6.28 -11.17
CA ARG A 103 6.69 6.76 -11.46
C ARG A 103 5.80 6.62 -10.22
N HIS A 104 5.80 5.46 -9.59
CA HIS A 104 5.03 5.24 -8.36
C HIS A 104 5.49 6.16 -7.22
N TYR A 105 6.81 6.28 -7.03
CA TYR A 105 7.41 7.16 -6.03
C TYR A 105 7.01 8.64 -6.23
N TYR A 106 7.19 9.18 -7.44
CA TYR A 106 6.89 10.58 -7.71
C TYR A 106 5.38 10.87 -7.70
N ASN A 107 4.54 9.93 -8.15
CA ASN A 107 3.10 10.04 -7.99
C ASN A 107 2.69 10.04 -6.51
N SER A 108 3.32 9.21 -5.67
CA SER A 108 3.10 9.19 -4.23
C SER A 108 3.47 10.51 -3.57
N LEU A 109 4.62 11.11 -3.93
CA LEU A 109 5.02 12.42 -3.42
C LEU A 109 4.05 13.56 -3.79
N VAL A 110 3.47 13.51 -4.99
CA VAL A 110 2.60 14.57 -5.51
C VAL A 110 1.16 14.41 -5.03
N TYR A 111 0.61 13.22 -5.20
CA TYR A 111 -0.80 12.92 -4.96
C TYR A 111 -1.08 12.38 -3.54
N GLY A 112 -0.03 11.99 -2.80
CA GLY A 112 -0.10 11.60 -1.39
C GLY A 112 -0.81 10.26 -1.15
N PHE A 113 -1.23 10.06 0.10
CA PHE A 113 -1.86 8.80 0.53
C PHE A 113 -3.14 8.42 -0.20
N GLU A 114 -3.83 9.37 -0.82
CA GLU A 114 -5.01 9.04 -1.63
C GLU A 114 -4.62 8.26 -2.89
N TYR A 115 -3.53 8.64 -3.57
CA TYR A 115 -2.98 7.86 -4.68
C TYR A 115 -2.53 6.47 -4.21
N ILE A 116 -1.80 6.41 -3.10
CA ILE A 116 -1.31 5.16 -2.51
C ILE A 116 -2.48 4.23 -2.17
N TYR A 117 -3.54 4.75 -1.55
CA TYR A 117 -4.76 3.99 -1.26
C TYR A 117 -5.34 3.37 -2.53
N TYR A 118 -5.52 4.16 -3.59
CA TYR A 118 -6.10 3.66 -4.83
C TYR A 118 -5.18 2.72 -5.62
N PHE A 119 -3.86 2.86 -5.46
CA PHE A 119 -2.87 1.97 -6.04
C PHE A 119 -2.91 0.58 -5.37
N TYR A 120 -2.97 0.52 -4.03
CA TYR A 120 -2.90 -0.74 -3.28
C TYR A 120 -4.25 -1.39 -2.96
N LYS A 121 -5.39 -0.68 -3.03
CA LYS A 121 -6.69 -1.19 -2.56
C LYS A 121 -7.13 -2.53 -3.17
N GLU A 122 -6.74 -2.84 -4.41
CA GLU A 122 -7.11 -4.11 -5.09
C GLU A 122 -6.13 -5.26 -4.76
N LEU A 123 -5.00 -4.91 -4.14
CA LEU A 123 -4.00 -5.86 -3.63
C LEU A 123 -4.33 -6.28 -2.20
N VAL A 124 -4.93 -5.39 -1.41
CA VAL A 124 -5.39 -5.68 -0.04
C VAL A 124 -6.70 -6.47 -0.09
N ILE A 125 -6.74 -7.61 0.59
CA ILE A 125 -7.85 -8.57 0.52
C ILE A 125 -8.29 -9.03 1.92
N PRO A 126 -9.60 -9.26 2.12
CA PRO A 126 -10.09 -9.77 3.39
C PRO A 126 -9.87 -11.29 3.51
N LEU A 127 -9.49 -11.71 4.70
CA LEU A 127 -9.53 -13.10 5.16
C LEU A 127 -10.72 -13.24 6.10
N VAL A 128 -11.55 -14.27 5.91
CA VAL A 128 -12.75 -14.50 6.75
C VAL A 128 -12.78 -15.95 7.21
N TRP A 129 -13.00 -16.18 8.50
CA TRP A 129 -13.13 -17.53 9.06
C TRP A 129 -14.21 -17.62 10.15
N GLU A 130 -14.70 -18.84 10.36
CA GLU A 130 -15.67 -19.16 11.40
C GLU A 130 -14.97 -19.44 12.74
N LYS A 131 -15.52 -18.88 13.83
CA LYS A 131 -15.14 -19.16 15.21
C LYS A 131 -15.91 -20.36 15.76
N GLY A 132 -15.40 -20.95 16.84
CA GLY A 132 -16.03 -22.12 17.48
C GLY A 132 -17.46 -21.90 18.00
N ASN A 133 -17.90 -20.65 18.19
CA ASN A 133 -19.24 -20.27 18.66
C ASN A 133 -20.24 -19.94 17.53
N GLY A 134 -19.86 -20.12 16.25
CA GLY A 134 -20.69 -19.78 15.09
C GLY A 134 -20.58 -18.33 14.61
N ASP A 135 -19.82 -17.48 15.31
CA ASP A 135 -19.50 -16.12 14.84
C ASP A 135 -18.39 -16.14 13.77
N TYR A 136 -18.24 -15.01 13.09
CA TYR A 136 -17.17 -14.83 12.11
C TYR A 136 -16.04 -13.92 12.62
N SER A 137 -14.84 -14.21 12.16
CA SER A 137 -13.69 -13.34 12.27
C SER A 137 -13.11 -12.97 10.93
N ALA A 138 -12.43 -11.84 10.93
CA ALA A 138 -11.84 -11.28 9.75
C ALA A 138 -10.42 -10.82 10.09
N GLY A 139 -9.55 -10.95 9.11
CA GLY A 139 -8.20 -10.43 9.08
C GLY A 139 -7.93 -9.82 7.72
N THR A 140 -6.72 -9.33 7.52
CA THR A 140 -6.29 -8.76 6.26
C THR A 140 -5.13 -9.57 5.70
N GLY A 141 -5.08 -9.68 4.38
CA GLY A 141 -3.88 -10.06 3.66
C GLY A 141 -3.67 -9.10 2.51
N PHE A 142 -2.52 -9.20 1.85
CA PHE A 142 -2.29 -8.51 0.59
C PHE A 142 -1.53 -9.39 -0.39
N LYS A 143 -1.85 -9.23 -1.67
CA LYS A 143 -1.17 -9.93 -2.76
C LYS A 143 0.26 -9.40 -2.87
N PHE A 144 1.23 -10.31 -2.97
CA PHE A 144 2.66 -9.98 -3.01
C PHE A 144 3.41 -11.11 -3.72
N TYR A 145 4.18 -10.79 -4.77
CA TYR A 145 5.04 -11.74 -5.51
C TYR A 145 4.45 -13.14 -5.70
N GLY A 146 3.34 -13.24 -6.44
CA GLY A 146 2.69 -14.52 -6.76
C GLY A 146 1.97 -15.21 -5.59
N GLY A 147 1.95 -14.60 -4.40
CA GLY A 147 1.31 -15.14 -3.20
C GLY A 147 0.55 -14.09 -2.39
N ILE A 148 0.26 -14.44 -1.13
CA ILE A 148 -0.50 -13.62 -0.19
C ILE A 148 0.30 -13.50 1.10
N VAL A 149 0.52 -12.26 1.55
CA VAL A 149 1.07 -11.96 2.88
C VAL A 149 -0.08 -11.75 3.84
N THR A 150 0.03 -12.28 5.06
CA THR A 150 -0.92 -12.04 6.16
C THR A 150 -0.24 -12.24 7.51
N ALA A 151 -0.96 -12.04 8.60
CA ALA A 151 -0.50 -12.39 9.94
C ALA A 151 -0.58 -13.91 10.14
N ARG A 152 0.38 -14.48 10.85
CA ARG A 152 0.45 -15.93 11.09
C ARG A 152 -0.77 -16.43 11.86
N HIS A 153 -1.22 -15.71 12.88
CA HIS A 153 -2.40 -16.11 13.64
C HIS A 153 -3.69 -16.16 12.81
N CYS A 154 -3.77 -15.45 11.68
CA CYS A 154 -4.93 -15.50 10.78
C CYS A 154 -5.08 -16.86 10.07
N ILE A 155 -4.02 -17.68 10.05
CA ILE A 155 -3.99 -18.97 9.35
C ILE A 155 -3.68 -20.16 10.26
N GLU A 156 -3.46 -19.96 11.56
CA GLU A 156 -3.04 -21.05 12.45
C GLU A 156 -4.19 -21.95 12.90
N ASP A 157 -5.36 -21.41 13.27
CA ASP A 157 -6.51 -22.20 13.74
C ASP A 157 -7.88 -21.84 13.11
N PRO A 158 -7.99 -21.55 11.80
CA PRO A 158 -9.31 -21.33 11.20
C PRO A 158 -10.02 -22.66 10.96
N LYS A 159 -11.32 -22.76 11.28
CA LYS A 159 -12.16 -23.90 10.87
C LYS A 159 -12.55 -23.84 9.39
N HIS A 160 -12.80 -22.63 8.88
CA HIS A 160 -13.31 -22.37 7.53
C HIS A 160 -12.74 -21.07 6.96
N LEU A 161 -11.45 -21.05 6.60
CA LEU A 161 -10.82 -19.84 6.05
C LEU A 161 -11.20 -19.64 4.58
N SER A 162 -11.67 -18.44 4.26
CA SER A 162 -11.87 -17.97 2.90
C SER A 162 -11.03 -16.72 2.65
N ILE A 163 -10.40 -16.65 1.47
CA ILE A 163 -9.59 -15.51 1.04
C ILE A 163 -10.16 -14.98 -0.28
N LYS A 164 -10.51 -13.69 -0.31
CA LYS A 164 -11.13 -13.09 -1.51
C LYS A 164 -10.22 -13.19 -2.72
N GLY A 165 -10.77 -13.68 -3.84
CA GLY A 165 -10.07 -13.78 -5.12
C GLY A 165 -9.23 -15.05 -5.30
N PHE A 166 -9.35 -16.01 -4.38
CA PHE A 166 -8.68 -17.31 -4.42
C PHE A 166 -9.67 -18.44 -4.15
N SER A 167 -9.58 -19.52 -4.92
CA SER A 167 -10.41 -20.71 -4.69
C SER A 167 -9.82 -21.57 -3.58
N ALA A 168 -10.64 -22.37 -2.90
CA ALA A 168 -10.15 -23.36 -1.93
C ALA A 168 -9.27 -24.42 -2.58
N ALA A 169 -9.53 -24.78 -3.85
CA ALA A 169 -8.68 -25.70 -4.58
C ALA A 169 -7.25 -25.14 -4.73
N GLU A 170 -7.14 -23.92 -5.23
CA GLU A 170 -5.87 -23.19 -5.36
C GLU A 170 -5.14 -23.03 -4.02
N LEU A 171 -5.86 -22.62 -2.96
CA LEU A 171 -5.27 -22.44 -1.64
C LEU A 171 -4.82 -23.76 -1.01
N ARG A 172 -5.48 -24.89 -1.29
CA ARG A 172 -5.03 -26.22 -0.83
C ARG A 172 -3.72 -26.65 -1.47
N GLU A 173 -3.48 -26.27 -2.72
CA GLU A 173 -2.25 -26.57 -3.47
C GLU A 173 -1.09 -25.63 -3.12
N SER A 174 -1.37 -24.46 -2.53
CA SER A 174 -0.37 -23.46 -2.13
C SER A 174 0.73 -23.99 -1.20
N GLN A 175 1.81 -23.24 -0.97
CA GLN A 175 2.76 -23.50 0.11
C GLN A 175 2.65 -22.41 1.18
N ILE A 176 2.51 -22.79 2.45
CA ILE A 176 2.47 -21.83 3.57
C ILE A 176 3.86 -21.74 4.18
N LEU A 177 4.47 -20.57 4.07
CA LEU A 177 5.76 -20.23 4.66
C LEU A 177 5.54 -19.37 5.91
N VAL A 178 6.15 -19.77 7.02
CA VAL A 178 6.16 -19.00 8.27
C VAL A 178 7.59 -18.91 8.80
N PRO A 179 7.98 -17.83 9.49
CA PRO A 179 9.30 -17.75 10.11
C PRO A 179 9.56 -18.92 11.06
N ASN A 180 10.84 -19.32 11.16
CA ASN A 180 11.28 -20.26 12.20
C ASN A 180 11.02 -19.73 13.62
N ASN A 181 11.07 -18.42 13.77
CA ASN A 181 10.75 -17.73 15.00
C ASN A 181 9.23 -17.70 15.22
N PRO A 182 8.68 -18.43 16.21
CA PRO A 182 7.24 -18.53 16.42
C PRO A 182 6.60 -17.20 16.84
N ASN A 183 7.40 -16.26 17.32
CA ASN A 183 6.94 -14.96 17.84
C ASN A 183 6.92 -13.88 16.74
N LEU A 184 7.33 -14.21 15.51
CA LEU A 184 7.11 -13.36 14.34
C LEU A 184 5.77 -13.73 13.69
N ASP A 185 4.78 -12.86 13.90
CA ASP A 185 3.41 -13.05 13.45
C ASP A 185 3.20 -12.67 11.97
N ILE A 186 3.87 -13.40 11.10
CA ILE A 186 3.81 -13.22 9.64
C ILE A 186 3.71 -14.58 8.95
N ALA A 187 2.90 -14.64 7.90
CA ALA A 187 2.80 -15.77 7.01
C ALA A 187 2.77 -15.33 5.55
N PHE A 188 3.32 -16.18 4.70
CA PHE A 188 3.21 -16.08 3.25
C PHE A 188 2.55 -17.35 2.69
N ILE A 189 1.47 -17.18 1.95
CA ILE A 189 0.78 -18.25 1.22
C ILE A 189 1.20 -18.13 -0.24
N ASP A 190 2.14 -18.96 -0.65
CA ASP A 190 2.61 -19.05 -2.03
C ASP A 190 1.62 -19.84 -2.87
N VAL A 191 0.86 -19.17 -3.73
CA VAL A 191 -0.11 -19.81 -4.62
C VAL A 191 0.45 -20.05 -6.02
N GLY A 192 1.73 -19.74 -6.27
CA GLY A 192 2.37 -19.95 -7.57
C GLY A 192 1.79 -19.13 -8.71
N ARG A 193 1.12 -17.99 -8.43
CA ARG A 193 0.66 -17.06 -9.49
C ARG A 193 1.84 -16.29 -10.08
N SER A 194 1.66 -15.76 -11.30
CA SER A 194 2.65 -14.90 -11.94
C SER A 194 2.93 -13.63 -11.12
N ASP A 195 4.16 -13.13 -11.24
CA ASP A 195 4.62 -11.94 -10.55
C ASP A 195 4.54 -10.69 -11.46
N ASP A 196 3.31 -10.28 -11.78
CA ASP A 196 3.02 -9.05 -12.54
C ASP A 196 2.58 -7.89 -11.63
N LEU A 197 2.67 -8.06 -10.31
CA LEU A 197 2.22 -7.07 -9.34
C LEU A 197 3.29 -5.99 -9.16
N GLU A 198 2.91 -4.74 -9.44
CA GLU A 198 3.73 -3.58 -9.07
C GLU A 198 3.61 -3.35 -7.55
N VAL A 199 4.48 -3.99 -6.78
CA VAL A 199 4.65 -3.77 -5.34
C VAL A 199 6.04 -3.23 -5.05
N PHE A 200 6.12 -2.21 -4.19
CA PHE A 200 7.38 -1.58 -3.82
C PHE A 200 7.61 -1.70 -2.33
N ILE A 201 8.87 -1.88 -1.95
CA ILE A 201 9.28 -2.13 -0.57
C ILE A 201 10.42 -1.20 -0.17
N ASP A 202 10.50 -0.91 1.13
CA ASP A 202 11.56 -0.12 1.76
C ASP A 202 11.67 -0.50 3.26
N ASP A 203 12.75 -0.11 3.94
CA ASP A 203 12.99 -0.51 5.35
C ASP A 203 12.22 0.34 6.37
N GLY A 204 11.77 1.53 5.97
CA GLY A 204 11.07 2.48 6.83
C GLY A 204 11.99 3.27 7.78
N THR A 205 11.52 4.41 8.29
CA THR A 205 12.28 5.26 9.22
C THR A 205 11.39 5.88 10.29
N ILE A 206 11.96 6.27 11.44
CA ILE A 206 11.23 6.93 12.53
C ILE A 206 10.72 8.30 12.06
N LEU A 207 9.52 8.69 12.52
CA LEU A 207 8.75 9.87 12.11
C LEU A 207 8.24 9.83 10.66
N GLN A 208 8.45 8.74 9.93
CA GLN A 208 7.90 8.59 8.60
C GLN A 208 6.38 8.40 8.68
N ASP A 209 5.64 9.23 7.95
CA ASP A 209 4.20 9.09 7.78
C ASP A 209 3.86 7.75 7.10
N VAL A 210 2.83 7.07 7.60
CA VAL A 210 2.37 5.76 7.10
C VAL A 210 0.87 5.70 6.92
N LEU A 211 0.46 4.84 6.00
CA LEU A 211 -0.91 4.38 5.76
C LEU A 211 -0.97 2.89 6.05
N VAL A 212 -1.84 2.49 6.97
CA VAL A 212 -2.19 1.09 7.21
C VAL A 212 -3.51 0.80 6.54
N MET A 213 -3.57 -0.27 5.75
CA MET A 213 -4.79 -0.67 5.04
C MET A 213 -5.25 -2.04 5.52
N GLY A 214 -6.52 -2.17 5.90
CA GLY A 214 -7.08 -3.45 6.30
C GLY A 214 -8.59 -3.44 6.46
N TYR A 215 -9.13 -4.54 6.97
CA TYR A 215 -10.56 -4.80 7.11
C TYR A 215 -10.96 -4.93 8.59
N PRO A 216 -10.93 -3.82 9.37
CA PRO A 216 -11.25 -3.87 10.78
C PRO A 216 -12.73 -4.19 11.01
N LYS A 217 -13.03 -4.81 12.15
CA LYS A 217 -14.42 -4.98 12.62
C LYS A 217 -14.92 -3.66 13.18
N ILE A 218 -15.91 -3.03 12.52
CA ILE A 218 -16.51 -1.75 12.97
C ILE A 218 -17.93 -2.01 13.56
N PRO A 219 -18.12 -1.90 14.90
CA PRO A 219 -19.36 -2.30 15.62
C PRO A 219 -20.65 -1.48 15.38
N ALA A 220 -20.73 -0.63 14.36
CA ALA A 220 -21.94 0.15 14.04
C ALA A 220 -22.33 0.09 12.54
N PHE A 221 -21.54 -0.61 11.73
CA PHE A 221 -21.91 -0.99 10.35
C PHE A 221 -22.53 -2.40 10.31
N THR A 222 -23.03 -2.87 11.47
CA THR A 222 -23.43 -4.25 11.78
C THR A 222 -24.93 -4.46 11.95
N ASP A 223 -25.78 -3.45 11.68
CA ASP A 223 -27.24 -3.62 11.68
C ASP A 223 -27.71 -4.41 10.46
N PHE A 224 -27.40 -5.70 10.45
CA PHE A 224 -28.08 -6.71 9.65
C PHE A 224 -27.89 -8.04 10.37
N LEU A 225 -28.52 -8.15 11.53
CA LEU A 225 -28.65 -9.38 12.33
C LEU A 225 -29.57 -10.43 11.68
N THR A 226 -29.71 -10.43 10.36
CA THR A 226 -30.53 -11.41 9.65
C THR A 226 -29.92 -11.76 8.31
N ALA A 227 -29.86 -13.08 8.08
CA ALA A 227 -29.78 -13.79 6.80
C ALA A 227 -28.38 -14.03 6.20
N GLU A 228 -28.05 -15.32 6.21
CA GLU A 228 -27.19 -16.08 5.30
C GLU A 228 -25.68 -15.79 5.29
N LYS A 229 -24.91 -16.90 5.19
CA LYS A 229 -23.45 -16.93 4.93
C LYS A 229 -23.05 -15.92 3.83
N GLY A 230 -23.99 -15.62 2.92
CA GLY A 230 -24.04 -14.56 1.90
C GLY A 230 -23.52 -13.19 2.25
N THR A 231 -23.87 -12.72 3.43
CA THR A 231 -23.91 -11.29 3.66
C THR A 231 -22.63 -10.76 4.31
N ILE A 232 -21.72 -11.64 4.73
CA ILE A 232 -20.48 -11.26 5.42
C ILE A 232 -19.37 -10.97 4.42
N SER A 233 -19.23 -11.77 3.35
CA SER A 233 -18.21 -11.53 2.32
C SER A 233 -18.52 -10.29 1.49
N SER A 234 -19.78 -10.10 1.09
CA SER A 234 -20.28 -8.88 0.41
C SER A 234 -20.14 -7.61 1.27
N LYS A 235 -20.29 -7.71 2.61
CA LYS A 235 -20.06 -6.57 3.53
C LYS A 235 -18.60 -6.29 3.83
N ALA A 236 -17.72 -7.29 3.75
CA ALA A 236 -16.28 -7.08 3.88
C ALA A 236 -15.73 -6.23 2.73
N GLU A 237 -16.30 -6.35 1.52
CA GLU A 237 -15.94 -5.52 0.36
C GLU A 237 -16.13 -4.02 0.61
N SER A 238 -17.10 -3.64 1.45
CA SER A 238 -17.44 -2.24 1.74
C SER A 238 -16.59 -1.61 2.86
N ARG A 239 -15.59 -2.31 3.41
CA ARG A 239 -14.98 -1.96 4.71
C ARG A 239 -13.47 -1.78 4.71
N LEU A 240 -12.81 -1.79 3.55
CA LEU A 240 -11.38 -1.47 3.51
C LEU A 240 -11.17 -0.09 4.14
N THR A 241 -10.49 -0.07 5.27
CA THR A 241 -10.32 1.12 6.10
C THR A 241 -8.85 1.52 6.11
N PRO A 242 -8.50 2.66 5.48
CA PRO A 242 -7.17 3.24 5.63
C PRO A 242 -7.05 3.96 6.98
N THR A 243 -5.94 3.73 7.68
CA THR A 243 -5.59 4.47 8.89
C THR A 243 -4.24 5.15 8.70
N LYS A 244 -4.19 6.47 8.87
CA LYS A 244 -2.95 7.23 8.82
C LYS A 244 -2.28 7.29 10.20
N GLY A 245 -0.95 7.23 10.23
CA GLY A 245 -0.13 7.50 11.40
C GLY A 245 1.32 7.78 10.99
N ALA A 246 2.25 7.53 11.89
CA ALA A 246 3.69 7.57 11.63
C ALA A 246 4.41 6.44 12.37
N VAL A 247 5.61 6.09 11.91
CA VAL A 247 6.51 5.21 12.67
C VAL A 247 7.02 5.96 13.90
N ALA A 248 6.63 5.51 15.08
CA ALA A 248 7.00 6.12 16.35
C ALA A 248 8.38 5.65 16.83
N ALA A 249 8.67 4.37 16.68
CA ALA A 249 9.92 3.76 17.12
C ALA A 249 10.13 2.40 16.45
N PHE A 250 11.38 1.95 16.49
CA PHE A 250 11.73 0.54 16.35
C PHE A 250 12.07 0.02 17.75
N GLY A 251 11.49 -1.11 18.14
CA GLY A 251 11.67 -1.68 19.47
C GLY A 251 11.99 -3.17 19.38
N ASP A 252 13.08 -3.57 20.02
CA ASP A 252 13.39 -4.98 20.22
C ASP A 252 12.32 -5.60 21.11
N ASN A 253 11.53 -6.50 20.53
CA ASN A 253 10.59 -7.26 21.31
C ASN A 253 11.35 -8.44 21.95
N TYR A 254 11.45 -8.43 23.27
CA TYR A 254 12.22 -9.42 24.04
C TYR A 254 11.75 -10.86 23.79
N LEU A 255 10.44 -11.07 23.60
CA LEU A 255 9.86 -12.38 23.37
C LEU A 255 10.16 -12.86 21.96
N SER A 256 10.01 -11.99 20.95
CA SER A 256 10.35 -12.37 19.58
C SER A 256 11.85 -12.33 19.29
N GLY A 257 12.68 -11.67 20.09
CA GLY A 257 14.07 -11.43 19.73
C GLY A 257 14.21 -10.71 18.38
N ALA A 258 13.17 -9.96 17.99
CA ALA A 258 13.09 -9.27 16.72
C ALA A 258 12.65 -7.82 16.93
N GLU A 259 13.17 -6.95 16.09
CA GLU A 259 12.86 -5.53 16.09
C GLU A 259 11.49 -5.31 15.43
N LEU A 260 10.52 -4.78 16.17
CA LEU A 260 9.20 -4.45 15.66
C LEU A 260 9.06 -2.93 15.47
N MET A 261 8.17 -2.52 14.57
CA MET A 261 7.80 -1.11 14.42
C MET A 261 6.62 -0.79 15.33
N LEU A 262 6.77 0.26 16.13
CA LEU A 262 5.65 0.92 16.78
C LEU A 262 5.13 2.03 15.86
N ILE A 263 3.84 2.05 15.60
CA ILE A 263 3.19 3.04 14.73
C ILE A 263 2.07 3.75 15.48
N THR A 264 1.85 5.03 15.18
CA THR A 264 0.72 5.80 15.76
C THR A 264 -0.58 5.61 14.99
N ALA A 265 -0.55 4.85 13.88
CA ALA A 265 -1.75 4.46 13.16
C ALA A 265 -2.55 3.51 14.04
N ARG A 266 -3.77 3.92 14.41
CA ARG A 266 -4.66 3.13 15.27
C ARG A 266 -5.19 1.91 14.54
N ILE A 267 -4.54 0.77 14.75
CA ILE A 267 -5.00 -0.51 14.23
C ILE A 267 -5.94 -1.18 15.24
N ARG A 268 -6.82 -2.07 14.76
CA ARG A 268 -7.77 -2.85 15.56
C ARG A 268 -7.96 -4.23 14.94
N GLY A 269 -8.78 -5.05 15.61
CA GLY A 269 -9.21 -6.36 15.14
C GLY A 269 -9.64 -6.34 13.68
N GLY A 270 -8.89 -7.02 12.83
CA GLY A 270 -9.12 -7.11 11.38
C GLY A 270 -8.10 -6.39 10.50
N ASN A 271 -7.26 -5.50 11.04
CA ASN A 271 -6.13 -4.91 10.30
C ASN A 271 -4.90 -5.84 10.24
N SER A 272 -4.82 -6.83 11.13
CA SER A 272 -3.74 -7.81 11.16
C SER A 272 -3.48 -8.45 9.80
N GLY A 273 -2.23 -8.46 9.37
CA GLY A 273 -1.78 -8.94 8.06
C GLY A 273 -1.89 -7.92 6.93
N GLY A 274 -2.44 -6.73 7.18
CA GLY A 274 -2.49 -5.64 6.21
C GLY A 274 -1.14 -4.92 6.01
N PRO A 275 -0.91 -4.29 4.85
CA PRO A 275 0.33 -3.59 4.60
C PRO A 275 0.41 -2.27 5.37
N VAL A 276 1.61 -1.95 5.86
CA VAL A 276 2.00 -0.63 6.35
C VAL A 276 2.83 0.04 5.27
N ILE A 277 2.33 1.13 4.71
CA ILE A 277 2.86 1.77 3.51
C ILE A 277 3.32 3.19 3.85
N ASN A 278 4.54 3.56 3.51
CA ASN A 278 5.07 4.90 3.79
C ASN A 278 4.58 5.95 2.79
N GLU A 279 4.86 7.24 3.04
CA GLU A 279 4.49 8.34 2.14
C GLU A 279 5.16 8.30 0.74
N ASP A 280 6.19 7.47 0.58
CA ASP A 280 6.88 7.22 -0.69
C ASP A 280 6.19 6.11 -1.52
N GLY A 281 5.12 5.51 -0.99
CA GLY A 281 4.35 4.45 -1.63
C GLY A 281 4.96 3.05 -1.48
N SER A 282 5.95 2.88 -0.60
CA SER A 282 6.58 1.58 -0.36
C SER A 282 6.01 0.89 0.88
N ILE A 283 5.78 -0.42 0.78
CA ILE A 283 5.43 -1.27 1.91
C ILE A 283 6.67 -1.41 2.80
N ILE A 284 6.56 -0.96 4.05
CA ILE A 284 7.65 -1.01 5.04
C ILE A 284 7.40 -2.05 6.14
N GLY A 285 6.17 -2.55 6.24
CA GLY A 285 5.83 -3.57 7.22
C GLY A 285 4.45 -4.19 7.03
N ILE A 286 4.15 -5.13 7.92
CA ILE A 286 2.90 -5.88 7.99
C ILE A 286 2.28 -5.59 9.36
N ALA A 287 1.05 -5.09 9.39
CA ALA A 287 0.35 -4.79 10.64
C ALA A 287 0.10 -6.07 11.45
N CYS A 288 0.37 -6.00 12.75
CA CYS A 288 0.22 -7.10 13.69
C CYS A 288 -0.42 -6.59 14.99
N GLN A 289 -1.33 -7.38 15.56
CA GLN A 289 -2.05 -6.99 16.78
C GLN A 289 -1.42 -7.51 18.07
N THR A 290 -0.49 -8.46 18.01
CA THR A 290 -0.02 -9.14 19.21
C THR A 290 1.49 -9.13 19.27
N PRO A 291 2.09 -8.30 20.14
CA PRO A 291 3.12 -8.82 20.99
C PRO A 291 2.43 -9.73 22.01
N TYR A 292 2.80 -11.01 22.09
CA TYR A 292 2.48 -11.80 23.27
C TYR A 292 2.96 -11.01 24.49
N TYR A 293 2.08 -10.46 25.31
CA TYR A 293 2.44 -10.00 26.65
C TYR A 293 1.48 -10.70 27.61
N ASP A 294 2.01 -11.19 28.72
CA ASP A 294 1.20 -11.62 29.85
C ASP A 294 0.21 -10.49 30.21
N ASP A 295 -1.00 -10.85 30.61
CA ASP A 295 -2.17 -9.98 30.90
C ASP A 295 -1.92 -8.87 31.96
N GLU A 296 -0.68 -8.67 32.43
CA GLU A 296 -0.27 -7.70 33.45
C GLU A 296 0.28 -6.36 32.89
N ILE A 297 0.75 -6.31 31.64
CA ILE A 297 1.24 -5.07 31.01
C ILE A 297 0.20 -4.63 29.99
N GLY A 298 -0.45 -3.49 30.24
CA GLY A 298 -1.57 -2.98 29.44
C GLY A 298 -1.33 -3.01 27.93
N ASP A 299 -2.41 -3.20 27.17
CA ASP A 299 -2.37 -3.37 25.71
C ASP A 299 -1.77 -2.11 25.05
N TYR A 300 -0.87 -2.27 24.07
CA TYR A 300 -0.37 -1.14 23.28
C TYR A 300 -1.51 -0.41 22.57
N ASP A 301 -2.60 -1.13 22.28
CA ASP A 301 -3.84 -0.56 21.76
C ASP A 301 -4.45 0.47 22.74
N ASP A 302 -4.32 0.26 24.06
CA ASP A 302 -4.80 1.20 25.10
C ASP A 302 -3.93 2.46 25.19
N LEU A 303 -2.65 2.34 24.82
CA LEU A 303 -1.72 3.47 24.70
C LEU A 303 -1.84 4.20 23.35
N GLY A 304 -2.68 3.69 22.44
CA GLY A 304 -2.94 4.28 21.13
C GLY A 304 -1.86 4.00 20.07
N TYR A 305 -1.02 2.99 20.29
CA TYR A 305 -0.01 2.53 19.33
C TYR A 305 -0.46 1.24 18.66
N GLY A 306 -0.18 1.14 17.35
CA GLY A 306 -0.19 -0.12 16.62
C GLY A 306 1.21 -0.72 16.54
N ILE A 307 1.28 -2.02 16.23
CA ILE A 307 2.52 -2.74 15.98
C ILE A 307 2.55 -3.25 14.54
N ALA A 308 3.74 -3.24 13.95
CA ALA A 308 3.97 -3.82 12.65
C ALA A 308 5.30 -4.57 12.59
N VAL A 309 5.30 -5.70 11.87
CA VAL A 309 6.50 -6.47 11.56
C VAL A 309 7.18 -5.81 10.36
N PRO A 310 8.45 -5.37 10.46
CA PRO A 310 9.19 -4.85 9.32
C PRO A 310 9.19 -5.79 8.10
N ILE A 311 9.07 -5.22 6.90
CA ILE A 311 8.99 -6.00 5.65
C ILE A 311 10.23 -6.87 5.41
N LYS A 312 11.39 -6.49 5.96
CA LYS A 312 12.63 -7.28 5.90
C LYS A 312 12.43 -8.72 6.37
N TYR A 313 11.58 -8.96 7.39
CA TYR A 313 11.31 -10.32 7.87
C TYR A 313 10.53 -11.16 6.87
N LEU A 314 9.65 -10.56 6.06
CA LEU A 314 9.03 -11.25 4.93
C LEU A 314 10.08 -11.68 3.91
N LEU A 315 11.03 -10.79 3.59
CA LEU A 315 12.11 -11.11 2.64
C LEU A 315 13.00 -12.24 3.15
N GLU A 316 13.22 -12.32 4.46
CA GLU A 316 13.92 -13.45 5.08
C GLU A 316 13.13 -14.76 4.93
N VAL A 317 11.79 -14.71 5.09
CA VAL A 317 10.92 -15.86 4.85
C VAL A 317 11.03 -16.32 3.40
N LEU A 318 10.97 -15.41 2.43
CA LEU A 318 11.05 -15.73 1.01
C LEU A 318 12.44 -16.24 0.58
N ARG A 319 13.51 -15.87 1.31
CA ARG A 319 14.89 -16.33 1.05
C ARG A 319 15.22 -17.69 1.68
N GLY A 320 14.28 -18.35 2.35
CA GLY A 320 14.48 -19.70 2.88
C GLY A 320 14.85 -19.78 4.37
N LYS A 321 14.75 -18.70 5.16
CA LYS A 321 14.94 -18.75 6.63
C LYS A 321 13.65 -19.15 7.38
N ASN A 322 12.88 -20.07 6.82
CA ASN A 322 11.50 -20.34 7.22
C ASN A 322 11.20 -21.83 7.42
N GLN A 323 10.06 -22.11 8.06
CA GLN A 323 9.43 -23.43 8.01
C GLN A 323 8.39 -23.45 6.90
N THR A 324 8.23 -24.60 6.27
CA THR A 324 7.07 -24.88 5.43
C THR A 324 6.07 -25.65 6.25
N THR A 325 4.92 -25.03 6.52
CA THR A 325 3.82 -25.70 7.21
C THR A 325 2.98 -26.47 6.19
N ARG A 326 3.10 -27.79 6.19
CA ARG A 326 2.08 -28.71 5.63
C ARG A 326 0.96 -28.93 6.67
N LYS A 327 0.43 -27.85 7.27
CA LYS A 327 -0.81 -27.99 8.07
C LYS A 327 -1.87 -28.68 7.22
N ASN A 328 -2.79 -29.41 7.84
CA ASN A 328 -3.96 -29.89 7.11
C ASN A 328 -4.67 -28.66 6.54
N LYS A 329 -4.67 -28.51 5.20
CA LYS A 329 -5.27 -27.36 4.48
C LYS A 329 -6.76 -27.56 4.17
N ASP A 330 -7.37 -28.60 4.73
CA ASP A 330 -8.80 -28.89 4.61
C ASP A 330 -9.70 -27.82 5.23
N PHE A 331 -9.12 -26.84 5.94
CA PHE A 331 -9.83 -25.67 6.45
C PHE A 331 -10.12 -24.60 5.40
N PHE A 332 -9.50 -24.61 4.21
CA PHE A 332 -9.83 -23.65 3.16
C PHE A 332 -11.22 -23.92 2.57
N ARG A 333 -12.01 -22.86 2.39
CA ARG A 333 -13.35 -22.90 1.81
C ARG A 333 -13.51 -21.83 0.74
N ASP A 334 -14.16 -22.21 -0.36
CA ASP A 334 -14.53 -21.25 -1.39
C ASP A 334 -15.41 -20.18 -0.76
N ASN A 335 -15.20 -18.95 -1.20
CA ASN A 335 -16.15 -17.90 -0.93
C ASN A 335 -17.38 -18.23 -1.79
N THR A 336 -18.39 -18.93 -1.24
CA THR A 336 -19.55 -19.43 -2.00
C THR A 336 -20.50 -18.33 -2.51
N LEU A 337 -20.00 -17.11 -2.78
CA LEU A 337 -20.80 -15.88 -2.88
C LEU A 337 -20.30 -14.88 -3.91
N CYS A 338 -19.54 -15.33 -4.90
CA CYS A 338 -19.36 -14.57 -6.13
C CYS A 338 -20.08 -15.34 -7.24
N GLY A 339 -21.38 -15.09 -7.38
CA GLY A 339 -22.01 -15.18 -8.70
C GLY A 339 -21.39 -14.09 -9.59
N GLU A 340 -21.23 -14.41 -10.87
CA GLU A 340 -20.60 -13.59 -11.91
C GLU A 340 -21.02 -12.11 -11.93
#